data_AF-A0AA41X6N1-F1
#
_entry.id   AF-A0AA41X6N1-F1
#
_cell.length_a   1.000
_cell.length_b   1.000
_cell.length_c   1.000
_cell.angle_alpha   90.00
_cell.angle_beta   90.00
_cell.angle_gamma   90.00
#
_symmetry.space_group_name_H-M   'P 1'
#
loop_
_entity.id
_entity.type
_entity.pdbx_description
1 polymer ?
#
loop_
_entity_poly.entity_id
_entity_poly.type
_entity_poly.pdbx_seq_one_letter_code
_entity_poly.pdbx_strand_id
1 'polypeptide(L)'
;MHSEVKTYYLTPEELAAYIEKHPIVEERKPMQAELAKPISKKHIERSVESQRKSRMGRPTIMDKVDHDKVYKLYMDGLTYEQMAKELGISEGSVQKYISRKQFHDPEGWPPRLKRKVKEG
;
A
#
# COMPACT_ATOMS: atom_id res chain seq x y z
N MET A 1 41.53 25.77 -12.94
CA MET A 1 42.52 24.74 -13.31
C MET A 1 41.76 23.62 -13.99
N HIS A 2 41.79 23.55 -15.32
CA HIS A 2 41.20 22.43 -16.06
C HIS A 2 42.34 21.45 -16.32
N SER A 3 42.32 20.28 -15.67
CA SER A 3 43.29 19.22 -15.96
C SER A 3 42.83 18.48 -17.21
N GLU A 4 43.62 18.57 -18.28
CA GLU A 4 43.43 17.74 -19.47
C GLU A 4 43.71 16.27 -19.11
N VAL A 5 42.69 15.43 -19.26
CA VAL A 5 42.84 13.97 -19.13
C VAL A 5 43.25 13.42 -20.48
N LYS A 6 44.49 12.93 -20.59
CA LYS A 6 44.94 12.19 -21.77
C LYS A 6 44.50 10.74 -21.67
N THR A 7 43.69 10.29 -22.62
CA THR A 7 43.30 8.89 -22.77
C THR A 7 44.20 8.21 -23.78
N TYR A 8 44.75 7.05 -23.41
CA TYR A 8 45.56 6.21 -24.27
C TYR A 8 44.80 4.91 -24.54
N TYR A 9 44.76 4.49 -25.80
CA TYR A 9 44.17 3.22 -26.22
C TYR A 9 45.29 2.23 -26.51
N LEU A 10 45.21 1.02 -25.95
CA LEU A 10 46.12 -0.07 -26.33
C LEU A 10 45.70 -0.64 -27.69
N THR A 11 46.68 -1.02 -28.51
CA THR A 11 46.42 -1.82 -29.70
C THR A 11 45.96 -3.24 -29.30
N PRO A 12 45.27 -3.99 -30.19
CA PRO A 12 44.79 -5.34 -29.87
C PRO A 12 45.88 -6.30 -29.39
N GLU A 13 47.10 -6.16 -29.93
CA GLU A 13 48.26 -6.99 -29.58
C GLU A 13 48.81 -6.64 -28.19
N GLU A 14 48.92 -5.35 -27.87
CA GLU A 14 49.33 -4.89 -26.55
C GLU A 14 48.28 -5.22 -25.49
N LEU A 15 46.99 -5.16 -25.85
CA LEU A 15 45.89 -5.58 -25.00
C LEU A 15 45.99 -7.08 -24.69
N ALA A 16 46.30 -7.92 -25.68
CA ALA A 16 46.49 -9.35 -25.48
C ALA A 16 47.68 -9.65 -24.54
N ALA A 17 48.82 -9.00 -24.76
CA ALA A 17 50.00 -9.13 -23.89
C ALA A 17 49.72 -8.60 -22.46
N TYR A 18 48.90 -7.56 -22.34
CA TYR A 18 48.47 -7.01 -21.05
C TYR A 18 47.54 -7.98 -20.30
N ILE A 19 46.57 -8.59 -20.99
CA ILE A 19 45.68 -9.61 -20.41
C ILE A 19 46.44 -10.87 -20.03
N GLU A 20 47.47 -11.25 -20.80
CA GLU A 20 48.34 -12.39 -20.45
C GLU A 20 49.16 -12.12 -19.18
N LYS A 21 49.68 -10.89 -19.03
CA LYS A 21 50.44 -10.45 -17.85
C LYS A 21 49.54 -10.18 -16.63
N HIS A 22 48.30 -9.76 -16.87
CA HIS A 22 47.27 -9.49 -15.87
C HIS A 22 46.04 -10.33 -16.19
N PRO A 23 46.10 -11.66 -15.93
CA PRO A 23 44.98 -12.54 -16.22
C PRO A 23 43.76 -12.04 -15.45
N ILE A 24 42.66 -11.82 -16.18
CA ILE A 24 41.38 -11.46 -15.58
C ILE A 24 40.87 -12.73 -14.90
N VAL A 25 41.26 -12.91 -13.64
CA VAL A 25 40.72 -13.97 -12.79
C VAL A 25 39.32 -13.54 -12.41
N GLU A 26 38.34 -14.41 -12.60
CA GLU A 26 37.01 -14.24 -12.02
C GLU A 26 37.14 -14.27 -10.49
N GLU A 27 37.46 -13.13 -9.88
CA GLU A 27 37.43 -13.02 -8.43
C GLU A 27 35.99 -13.29 -7.99
N ARG A 28 35.87 -14.28 -7.09
CA ARG A 28 34.66 -14.80 -6.44
C ARG A 28 33.39 -14.05 -6.81
N LYS A 29 32.41 -14.79 -7.36
CA LYS A 29 31.00 -14.37 -7.50
C LYS A 29 30.65 -13.37 -6.40
N PRO A 30 30.12 -12.17 -6.72
CA PRO A 30 29.78 -11.20 -5.69
C PRO A 30 28.96 -11.91 -4.64
N MET A 31 29.31 -11.73 -3.36
CA MET A 31 28.71 -12.44 -2.22
C MET A 31 27.16 -12.34 -2.19
N GLN A 32 26.60 -11.42 -2.98
CA GLN A 32 25.19 -11.11 -3.14
C GLN A 32 24.49 -11.87 -4.30
N ALA A 33 25.20 -12.64 -5.12
CA ALA A 33 24.60 -13.44 -6.21
C ALA A 33 23.71 -14.59 -5.70
N GLU A 34 23.85 -14.98 -4.43
CA GLU A 34 22.81 -15.73 -3.70
C GLU A 34 21.69 -14.76 -3.30
N LEU A 35 20.95 -14.24 -4.29
CA LEU A 35 19.78 -13.39 -4.07
C LEU A 35 18.86 -14.06 -3.04
N ALA A 36 18.82 -13.46 -1.85
CA ALA A 36 17.91 -13.69 -0.72
C ALA A 36 17.17 -15.05 -0.76
N LYS A 37 17.65 -16.02 0.02
CA LYS A 37 16.89 -17.24 0.35
C LYS A 37 15.42 -16.84 0.63
N PRO A 38 14.43 -17.50 0.00
CA PRO A 38 13.05 -17.12 0.15
C PRO A 38 12.69 -17.14 1.64
N ILE A 39 12.04 -16.06 2.10
CA ILE A 39 11.60 -15.93 3.49
C ILE A 39 10.83 -17.20 3.86
N SER A 40 11.25 -17.87 4.93
CA SER A 40 10.62 -19.12 5.37
C SER A 40 9.11 -18.92 5.53
N LYS A 41 8.31 -19.90 5.09
CA LYS A 41 6.84 -19.88 5.23
C LYS A 41 6.39 -19.53 6.65
N LYS A 42 7.11 -20.00 7.67
CA LYS A 42 6.85 -19.69 9.09
C LYS A 42 7.02 -18.20 9.41
N HIS A 43 7.99 -17.53 8.79
CA HIS A 43 8.24 -16.11 8.99
C HIS A 43 7.18 -15.25 8.29
N ILE A 44 6.73 -15.65 7.10
CA ILE A 44 5.59 -15.04 6.42
C ILE A 44 4.33 -15.17 7.29
N GLU A 45 4.05 -16.37 7.78
CA GLU A 45 2.90 -16.65 8.65
C GLU A 45 2.91 -15.81 9.92
N ARG A 46 4.06 -15.73 10.60
CA ARG A 46 4.24 -14.88 11.80
C ARG A 46 4.03 -13.40 11.49
N SER A 47 4.49 -12.91 10.35
CA SER A 47 4.27 -11.52 9.90
C SER A 47 2.79 -11.25 9.65
N VAL A 48 2.10 -12.15 8.93
CA VAL A 48 0.67 -12.05 8.68
C VAL A 48 -0.12 -12.07 9.99
N GLU A 49 0.25 -12.95 10.94
CA GLU A 49 -0.40 -13.04 12.24
C GLU A 49 -0.21 -11.75 13.07
N SER A 50 0.99 -11.19 13.09
CA SER A 50 1.29 -9.91 13.75
C SER A 50 0.50 -8.75 13.13
N GLN A 51 0.42 -8.69 11.81
CA GLN A 51 -0.41 -7.71 11.11
C GLN A 51 -1.91 -7.88 11.42
N ARG A 52 -2.41 -9.12 11.50
CA ARG A 52 -3.79 -9.39 11.90
C ARG A 52 -4.05 -8.91 13.33
N LYS A 53 -3.18 -9.25 14.29
CA LYS A 53 -3.29 -8.83 15.69
C LYS A 53 -3.29 -7.31 15.84
N SER A 54 -2.38 -6.61 15.17
CA SER A 54 -2.30 -5.15 15.20
C SER A 54 -3.49 -4.45 14.53
N ARG A 55 -4.05 -5.02 13.45
CA ARG A 55 -5.23 -4.48 12.77
C ARG A 55 -6.53 -4.73 13.53
N MET A 56 -6.68 -5.90 14.15
CA MET A 56 -7.89 -6.27 14.89
C MET A 56 -7.96 -5.65 16.29
N GLY A 57 -6.81 -5.37 16.91
CA GLY A 57 -6.76 -4.80 18.28
C GLY A 57 -6.86 -3.28 18.35
N ARG A 58 -6.79 -2.56 17.22
CA ARG A 58 -6.82 -1.09 17.22
C ARG A 58 -8.26 -0.59 17.09
N PRO A 59 -8.83 0.11 18.09
CA PRO A 59 -10.17 0.67 17.97
C PRO A 59 -10.20 1.68 16.83
N THR A 60 -11.16 1.51 15.95
CA THR A 60 -11.44 2.42 14.85
C THR A 60 -12.25 3.60 15.34
N ILE A 61 -12.30 4.68 14.55
CA ILE A 61 -13.14 5.83 14.86
C ILE A 61 -14.62 5.41 14.91
N MET A 62 -15.03 4.45 14.07
CA MET A 62 -16.41 3.96 14.03
C MET A 62 -16.81 3.17 15.27
N ASP A 63 -15.88 2.53 15.98
CA ASP A 63 -16.20 1.81 17.22
C ASP A 63 -16.65 2.74 18.35
N LYS A 64 -16.33 4.04 18.24
CA LYS A 64 -16.74 5.08 19.21
C LYS A 64 -18.04 5.79 18.83
N VAL A 65 -18.60 5.45 17.67
CA VAL A 65 -19.70 6.20 17.06
C VAL A 65 -20.98 5.42 17.27
N ASP A 66 -22.04 6.14 17.60
CA ASP A 66 -23.38 5.55 17.73
C ASP A 66 -23.89 5.07 16.36
N HIS A 67 -23.84 3.75 16.16
CA HIS A 67 -24.25 3.09 14.93
C HIS A 67 -25.75 3.24 14.64
N ASP A 68 -26.59 3.33 15.67
CA ASP A 68 -28.03 3.51 15.51
C ASP A 68 -28.32 4.92 15.00
N LYS A 69 -27.55 5.91 15.48
CA LYS A 69 -27.60 7.26 14.93
C LYS A 69 -27.19 7.28 13.46
N VAL A 70 -26.12 6.57 13.07
CA VAL A 70 -25.72 6.47 11.65
C VAL A 70 -26.84 5.88 10.80
N TYR A 71 -27.51 4.83 11.28
CA TYR A 71 -28.62 4.20 10.57
C TYR A 71 -29.81 5.14 10.38
N LYS A 72 -30.22 5.86 11.43
CA LYS A 72 -31.30 6.87 11.35
C LYS A 72 -31.00 7.94 10.31
N LEU A 73 -29.83 8.56 10.38
CA LEU A 73 -29.42 9.60 9.43
C LEU A 73 -29.33 9.07 7.99
N TYR A 74 -28.98 7.79 7.83
CA TYR A 74 -28.97 7.14 6.53
C TYR A 74 -30.39 6.98 5.97
N MET A 75 -31.34 6.54 6.78
CA MET A 75 -32.75 6.36 6.42
C MET A 75 -33.46 7.69 6.18
N ASP A 76 -33.06 8.75 6.89
CA ASP A 76 -33.53 10.12 6.67
C ASP A 76 -33.04 10.71 5.32
N GLY A 77 -32.18 10.00 4.60
CA GLY A 77 -31.72 10.38 3.26
C GLY A 77 -30.65 11.46 3.22
N LEU A 78 -30.02 11.77 4.36
CA LEU A 78 -28.96 12.78 4.46
C LEU A 78 -27.73 12.39 3.63
N THR A 79 -27.01 13.37 3.08
CA THR A 79 -25.76 13.09 2.35
C THR A 79 -24.67 12.61 3.30
N TYR A 80 -23.66 11.90 2.77
CA TYR A 80 -22.53 11.47 3.60
C TYR A 80 -21.80 12.67 4.24
N GLU A 81 -21.74 13.80 3.55
CA GLU A 81 -21.20 15.05 4.08
C GLU A 81 -22.00 15.59 5.28
N GLN A 82 -23.33 15.57 5.21
CA GLN A 82 -24.20 16.00 6.31
C GLN A 82 -24.09 15.06 7.50
N MET A 83 -24.13 13.75 7.25
CA MET A 83 -23.92 12.73 8.29
C MET A 83 -22.55 12.89 8.96
N ALA A 84 -21.50 13.14 8.18
CA ALA A 84 -20.15 13.36 8.67
C ALA A 84 -20.06 14.57 9.60
N LYS A 85 -20.70 15.69 9.23
CA LYS A 85 -20.78 16.89 10.08
C LYS A 85 -21.51 16.62 11.39
N GLU A 86 -22.63 15.90 11.33
CA GLU A 86 -23.43 15.63 12.52
C GLU A 86 -22.79 14.61 13.48
N LEU A 87 -22.01 13.68 12.94
CA LEU A 87 -21.30 12.66 13.70
C LEU A 87 -19.89 13.11 14.11
N GLY A 88 -19.36 14.20 13.55
CA GLY A 88 -18.01 14.70 13.82
C GLY A 88 -16.89 13.81 13.25
N ILE A 89 -17.14 13.13 12.12
CA ILE A 89 -16.20 12.17 11.50
C ILE A 89 -15.98 12.56 10.04
N SER A 90 -14.95 11.99 9.40
CA SER A 90 -14.76 12.13 7.95
C SER A 90 -15.84 11.40 7.13
N GLU A 91 -16.23 12.03 6.02
CA GLU A 91 -17.16 11.47 5.02
C GLU A 91 -16.73 10.08 4.55
N GLY A 92 -15.43 9.90 4.25
CA GLY A 92 -14.90 8.61 3.81
C GLY A 92 -15.05 7.49 4.84
N SER A 93 -15.10 7.80 6.14
CA SER A 93 -15.38 6.80 7.18
C SER A 93 -16.85 6.39 7.16
N VAL A 94 -17.75 7.36 7.04
CA VAL A 94 -19.20 7.13 6.92
C VAL A 94 -19.51 6.29 5.70
N GLN A 95 -18.96 6.65 4.54
CA GLN A 95 -19.13 5.90 3.29
C GLN A 95 -18.62 4.45 3.42
N LYS A 96 -17.40 4.25 3.93
CA LYS A 96 -16.83 2.90 4.12
C LYS A 96 -17.68 2.04 5.06
N TYR A 97 -18.21 2.61 6.13
CA TYR A 97 -19.07 1.91 7.07
C TYR A 97 -20.36 1.45 6.40
N ILE A 98 -21.05 2.36 5.71
CA ILE A 98 -22.33 2.08 5.05
C ILE A 98 -22.14 1.07 3.93
N SER A 99 -21.14 1.22 3.06
CA SER A 99 -20.86 0.25 2.00
C SER A 99 -20.54 -1.14 2.55
N ARG A 100 -19.85 -1.23 3.69
CA ARG A 100 -19.61 -2.51 4.37
C ARG A 100 -20.91 -3.12 4.89
N LYS A 101 -21.79 -2.31 5.48
CA LYS A 101 -23.10 -2.77 5.96
C LYS A 101 -23.98 -3.25 4.80
N GLN A 102 -24.07 -2.49 3.72
CA GLN A 102 -24.78 -2.87 2.49
C GLN A 102 -24.27 -4.19 1.90
N PHE A 103 -22.96 -4.44 1.97
CA PHE A 103 -22.38 -5.69 1.47
C PHE A 103 -22.76 -6.91 2.33
N HIS A 104 -22.87 -6.75 3.65
CA HIS A 104 -23.22 -7.84 4.56
C HIS A 104 -24.72 -8.01 4.77
N ASP A 105 -25.48 -6.92 4.75
CA ASP A 105 -26.92 -6.84 5.01
C ASP A 105 -27.57 -5.83 4.05
N PRO A 106 -27.86 -6.27 2.81
CA PRO A 106 -28.47 -5.41 1.80
C PRO A 106 -29.96 -5.13 2.05
N GLU A 107 -30.63 -5.93 2.88
CA GLU A 107 -32.05 -5.75 3.20
C GLU A 107 -32.23 -4.67 4.26
N GLY A 108 -31.42 -4.70 5.32
CA GLY A 108 -31.41 -3.65 6.33
C GLY A 108 -30.80 -2.34 5.83
N TRP A 109 -29.80 -2.41 4.95
CA TRP A 109 -29.16 -1.24 4.35
C TRP A 109 -29.39 -1.21 2.84
N PRO A 110 -30.58 -0.81 2.36
CA PRO A 110 -30.86 -0.74 0.92
C PRO A 110 -29.94 0.28 0.24
N PRO A 111 -29.52 0.06 -1.01
CA PRO A 111 -28.76 1.05 -1.78
C PRO A 111 -29.51 2.38 -1.88
N ARG A 112 -28.79 3.51 -1.78
CA ARG A 112 -29.40 4.81 -2.00
C ARG A 112 -29.91 4.93 -3.44
N LEU A 113 -31.21 5.11 -3.60
CA LEU A 113 -31.81 5.50 -4.88
C LEU A 113 -31.16 6.82 -5.34
N LYS A 114 -30.76 6.88 -6.62
CA LYS A 114 -30.08 8.04 -7.21
C LYS A 114 -30.85 9.32 -6.88
N ARG A 115 -30.15 10.36 -6.40
CA ARG A 115 -30.74 11.67 -6.09
C ARG A 115 -31.64 12.13 -7.23
N LYS A 116 -32.86 12.57 -6.91
CA LYS A 116 -33.46 13.65 -7.70
C LYS A 116 -32.55 14.86 -7.49
N VAL A 117 -31.94 15.34 -8.57
CA VAL A 117 -31.23 16.62 -8.56
C VAL A 117 -32.22 17.64 -8.02
N LYS A 118 -31.86 18.33 -6.95
CA LYS A 118 -32.64 19.47 -6.48
C LYS A 118 -32.41 20.54 -7.53
N GLU A 119 -33.35 20.69 -8.47
CA GLU A 119 -33.42 21.88 -9.32
C GLU A 119 -33.42 23.08 -8.37
N GLY A 120 -32.35 23.87 -8.47
CA GLY A 120 -32.19 25.16 -7.82
C GLY A 120 -32.18 26.22 -8.89
#